data_AF-A0A5R8KFC1-F1
#
_entry.id   AF-A0A5R8KFC1-F1
#
_cell.length_a   1.000
_cell.length_b   1.000
_cell.length_c   1.000
_cell.angle_alpha   90.00
_cell.angle_beta   90.00
_cell.angle_gamma   90.00
#
_symmetry.space_group_name_H-M   'P 1'
#
loop_
_entity.id
_entity.type
_entity.pdbx_description
1 polymer ?
#
loop_
_entity_poly.entity_id
_entity_poly.type
_entity_poly.pdbx_seq_one_letter_code
_entity_poly.pdbx_strand_id
1 'polypeptide(L)'
;MAGLFFAIDAAARFPLFYQYSSYRYSIHSIPSYPARLCNFHPMNIMKLASLSRRQSSAFTLIELLVVITIIAILASISVPVGGKIMERAKILQAKTAMKGIEIAINGYRTEYNRMPLASTAGESDTAEYLTDSTGMPLLAALMAQDPTNNPRQIKFYEPPSAKGGANGYVQDGEGGGGGLFDPWSRPYTIEIDYSGNGQIPNPFAGTEGHTGEPENVSASVIIYSDGPDETPQTKDDVKSWN
;
A
#
# COMPACT_ATOMS: atom_id res chain seq x y z
N MET A 1 -56.70 26.20 -31.57
CA MET A 1 -55.93 27.45 -31.42
C MET A 1 -54.52 27.04 -31.02
N ALA A 2 -53.64 26.73 -31.97
CA ALA A 2 -52.79 27.68 -32.73
C ALA A 2 -51.84 28.42 -31.76
N GLY A 3 -50.52 28.47 -31.90
CA GLY A 3 -49.53 28.07 -32.90
C GLY A 3 -48.14 28.37 -32.27
N LEU A 4 -47.06 27.62 -32.52
CA LEU A 4 -46.20 27.58 -33.71
C LEU A 4 -45.10 28.69 -33.77
N PHE A 5 -43.89 28.23 -34.11
CA PHE A 5 -42.69 28.91 -34.70
C PHE A 5 -41.64 29.52 -33.74
N PHE A 6 -40.47 28.86 -33.57
CA PHE A 6 -39.18 28.95 -34.32
C PHE A 6 -38.22 29.95 -33.61
N ALA A 7 -36.88 29.85 -33.57
CA ALA A 7 -35.85 29.17 -34.34
C ALA A 7 -34.49 29.30 -33.59
N ILE A 8 -33.63 28.28 -33.57
CA ILE A 8 -32.34 28.16 -34.31
C ILE A 8 -31.20 29.06 -33.77
N ASP A 9 -30.18 28.41 -33.18
CA ASP A 9 -28.74 28.56 -33.51
C ASP A 9 -28.00 27.39 -32.81
N ALA A 10 -27.58 26.32 -33.48
CA ALA A 10 -26.55 26.14 -34.50
C ALA A 10 -25.10 26.21 -33.99
N ALA A 11 -24.37 25.14 -34.31
CA ALA A 11 -22.93 25.06 -34.57
C ALA A 11 -21.94 24.99 -33.39
N ALA A 12 -21.55 23.75 -33.11
CA ALA A 12 -20.18 23.25 -33.33
C ALA A 12 -19.01 23.93 -32.60
N ARG A 13 -18.34 23.17 -31.71
CA ARG A 13 -16.97 22.67 -31.95
C ARG A 13 -16.48 21.85 -30.75
N PHE A 14 -16.28 20.57 -30.98
CA PHE A 14 -15.35 19.74 -30.22
C PHE A 14 -13.92 20.09 -30.64
N PRO A 15 -13.00 20.37 -29.72
CA PRO A 15 -11.58 20.19 -29.96
C PRO A 15 -11.09 18.95 -29.21
N LEU A 16 -10.88 17.87 -29.97
CA LEU A 16 -9.92 16.84 -29.62
C LEU A 16 -8.52 17.46 -29.72
N PHE A 17 -7.80 17.57 -28.60
CA PHE A 17 -6.35 17.77 -28.62
C PHE A 17 -5.67 16.65 -27.86
N TYR A 18 -5.30 15.62 -28.62
CA TYR A 18 -4.21 14.72 -28.32
C TYR A 18 -2.92 15.53 -28.31
N GLN A 19 -2.28 15.67 -27.15
CA GLN A 19 -0.92 16.23 -27.06
C GLN A 19 0.08 15.06 -27.06
N TYR A 20 0.52 14.62 -28.24
CA TYR A 20 1.67 13.73 -28.38
C TYR A 20 2.96 14.56 -28.32
N SER A 21 3.74 14.36 -27.26
CA SER A 21 5.08 14.94 -27.09
C SER A 21 6.04 14.32 -28.12
N SER A 22 6.61 15.17 -28.98
CA SER A 22 7.55 14.77 -30.03
C SER A 22 8.97 14.76 -29.48
N TYR A 23 9.59 13.59 -29.32
CA TYR A 23 11.03 13.47 -29.08
C TYR A 23 11.77 13.68 -30.40
N ARG A 24 12.44 14.83 -30.55
CA ARG A 24 13.38 15.08 -31.65
C ARG A 24 14.69 14.33 -31.38
N TYR A 25 15.00 13.35 -32.22
CA TYR A 25 16.36 12.81 -32.33
C TYR A 25 17.16 13.65 -33.32
N SER A 26 18.27 14.23 -32.82
CA SER A 26 19.24 14.95 -33.63
C SER A 26 20.12 13.95 -34.36
N ILE A 27 19.91 13.82 -35.68
CA ILE A 27 20.70 12.99 -36.57
C ILE A 27 22.08 13.63 -36.76
N HIS A 28 23.11 13.03 -36.16
CA HIS A 28 24.50 13.37 -36.43
C HIS A 28 24.90 12.81 -37.81
N SER A 29 25.46 13.68 -38.63
CA SER A 29 25.89 13.45 -40.00
C SER A 29 27.01 12.40 -40.10
N ILE A 30 26.81 11.41 -40.96
CA ILE A 30 27.82 10.40 -41.32
C ILE A 30 28.72 10.98 -42.42
N PRO A 31 30.06 10.96 -42.29
CA PRO A 31 30.95 11.35 -43.38
C PRO A 31 31.11 10.23 -44.42
N SER A 32 30.93 10.61 -45.69
CA SER A 32 31.11 9.78 -46.88
C SER A 32 32.59 9.55 -47.19
N TYR A 33 33.03 8.29 -47.34
CA TYR A 33 34.36 7.96 -47.85
C TYR A 33 34.30 7.64 -49.36
N PRO A 34 35.30 8.04 -50.17
CA PRO A 34 35.32 7.76 -51.60
C PRO A 34 35.74 6.31 -51.87
N ALA A 35 35.02 5.65 -52.77
CA ALA A 35 35.42 4.37 -53.33
C ALA A 35 36.65 4.56 -54.23
N ARG A 36 37.79 3.97 -53.87
CA ARG A 36 38.94 3.79 -54.76
C ARG A 36 39.15 2.30 -55.01
N LEU A 37 39.11 1.96 -56.29
CA LEU A 37 39.44 0.67 -56.90
C LEU A 37 40.92 0.35 -56.66
N CYS A 38 41.20 -0.82 -56.08
CA CYS A 38 42.54 -1.39 -56.02
C CYS A 38 42.49 -2.81 -56.60
N ASN A 39 43.29 -3.02 -57.64
CA ASN A 39 43.33 -4.21 -58.47
C ASN A 39 43.71 -5.49 -57.73
N PHE A 40 43.14 -6.59 -58.24
CA PHE A 40 43.50 -7.97 -57.98
C PHE A 40 44.96 -8.27 -58.39
N HIS A 41 45.73 -8.91 -57.50
CA HIS A 41 46.91 -9.69 -57.87
C HIS A 41 46.93 -10.98 -57.04
N PRO A 42 47.10 -12.18 -57.65
CA PRO A 42 47.13 -13.43 -56.91
C PRO A 42 48.56 -13.85 -56.53
N MET A 43 48.61 -14.78 -55.57
CA MET A 43 49.71 -15.66 -55.17
C MET A 43 50.73 -15.08 -54.17
N ASN A 44 51.28 -15.82 -53.20
CA ASN A 44 51.04 -17.12 -52.55
C ASN A 44 52.13 -17.22 -51.44
N ILE A 45 52.00 -18.16 -50.50
CA ILE A 45 53.08 -18.77 -49.69
C ILE A 45 53.65 -17.93 -48.51
N MET A 46 53.27 -18.24 -47.27
CA MET A 46 53.94 -19.21 -46.37
C MET A 46 53.53 -18.97 -44.90
N LYS A 47 53.11 -20.06 -44.22
CA LYS A 47 53.33 -20.42 -42.81
C LYS A 47 53.68 -19.27 -41.84
N LEU A 48 52.95 -19.09 -40.75
CA LEU A 48 53.14 -19.93 -39.55
C LEU A 48 51.91 -19.92 -38.65
N ALA A 49 51.64 -21.11 -38.11
CA ALA A 49 50.54 -21.41 -37.22
C ALA A 49 50.70 -20.71 -35.86
N SER A 50 49.62 -20.08 -35.40
CA SER A 50 49.16 -20.30 -34.04
C SER A 50 47.65 -20.49 -34.09
N LEU A 51 47.24 -21.71 -34.44
CA LEU A 51 45.88 -22.16 -34.11
C LEU A 51 45.83 -22.17 -32.59
N SER A 52 45.35 -21.06 -32.01
CA SER A 52 44.74 -21.10 -30.68
C SER A 52 43.66 -22.17 -30.79
N ARG A 53 44.01 -23.35 -30.29
CA ARG A 53 43.14 -24.50 -30.28
C ARG A 53 42.00 -24.09 -29.37
N ARG A 54 40.94 -23.55 -29.96
CA ARG A 54 39.68 -23.29 -29.30
C ARG A 54 39.21 -24.67 -28.86
N GLN A 55 39.57 -25.05 -27.64
CA GLN A 55 39.12 -26.28 -27.01
C GLN A 55 37.61 -26.12 -26.91
N SER A 56 36.90 -26.63 -27.90
CA SER A 56 35.47 -26.90 -27.79
C SER A 56 35.36 -27.97 -26.70
N SER A 57 35.11 -27.54 -25.46
CA SER A 57 34.75 -28.43 -24.38
C SER A 57 33.44 -29.11 -24.76
N ALA A 58 33.52 -30.36 -25.22
CA ALA A 58 32.34 -31.19 -25.36
C ALA A 58 31.81 -31.48 -23.96
N PHE A 59 30.63 -30.94 -23.64
CA PHE A 59 29.96 -31.18 -22.36
C PHE A 59 29.65 -32.67 -22.24
N THR A 60 30.03 -33.29 -21.12
CA THR A 60 29.66 -34.67 -20.88
C THR A 60 28.20 -34.74 -20.42
N LEU A 61 27.47 -35.80 -20.79
CA LEU A 61 26.09 -36.01 -20.32
C LEU A 61 26.00 -36.05 -18.79
N ILE A 62 27.06 -36.54 -18.13
CA ILE A 62 27.16 -36.64 -16.67
C ILE A 62 27.27 -35.25 -16.04
N GLU A 63 28.06 -34.36 -16.63
CA GLU A 63 28.24 -32.99 -16.14
C GLU A 63 26.93 -32.19 -16.20
N LEU A 64 26.16 -32.36 -17.28
CA LEU A 64 24.81 -31.78 -17.36
C LEU A 64 23.86 -32.42 -16.32
N LEU A 65 23.92 -33.74 -16.16
CA LEU A 65 23.05 -34.51 -15.26
C LEU A 65 23.26 -34.13 -13.78
N VAL A 66 24.51 -33.96 -13.36
CA VAL A 66 24.84 -33.52 -11.99
C VAL A 66 24.35 -32.09 -11.73
N VAL A 67 24.43 -31.20 -12.72
CA VAL A 67 23.98 -29.81 -12.55
C VAL A 67 22.47 -29.74 -12.38
N ILE A 68 21.69 -30.41 -13.23
CA ILE A 68 20.23 -30.39 -13.09
C ILE A 68 19.77 -31.08 -11.80
N THR A 69 20.47 -32.11 -11.34
CA THR A 69 20.14 -32.79 -10.07
C THR A 69 20.43 -31.88 -8.88
N ILE A 70 21.53 -31.15 -8.86
CA ILE A 70 21.81 -30.15 -7.82
C ILE A 70 20.77 -29.02 -7.87
N ILE A 71 20.42 -28.48 -9.06
CA ILE A 71 19.39 -27.45 -9.19
C ILE A 71 18.03 -27.96 -8.67
N ALA A 72 17.65 -29.22 -8.96
CA ALA A 72 16.40 -29.80 -8.48
C ALA A 72 16.36 -29.93 -6.95
N ILE A 73 17.48 -30.30 -6.32
CA ILE A 73 17.61 -30.36 -4.86
C ILE A 73 17.53 -28.96 -4.24
N LEU A 74 18.23 -27.97 -4.82
CA LEU A 74 18.19 -26.59 -4.33
C LEU A 74 16.79 -25.98 -4.50
N ALA A 75 16.15 -26.21 -5.64
CA ALA A 75 14.80 -25.72 -5.91
C ALA A 75 13.76 -26.35 -4.97
N SER A 76 13.85 -27.65 -4.66
CA SER A 76 12.91 -28.30 -3.74
C SER A 76 12.96 -27.73 -2.32
N ILE A 77 14.13 -27.26 -1.87
CA ILE A 77 14.31 -26.60 -0.57
C ILE A 77 13.94 -25.11 -0.64
N SER A 78 14.04 -24.47 -1.82
CA SER A 78 13.83 -23.02 -1.97
C SER A 78 12.37 -22.59 -2.12
N VAL A 79 11.44 -23.53 -2.34
CA VAL A 79 10.01 -23.24 -2.59
C VAL A 79 9.18 -22.82 -1.35
N PRO A 80 9.42 -23.27 -0.10
CA PRO A 80 8.39 -23.12 0.92
C PRO A 80 8.44 -21.77 1.66
N VAL A 81 7.27 -21.42 2.21
CA VAL A 81 6.94 -20.35 3.18
C VAL A 81 6.47 -18.99 2.64
N GLY A 82 6.16 -18.85 1.34
CA GLY A 82 5.57 -17.61 0.81
C GLY A 82 4.29 -17.15 1.55
N GLY A 83 3.36 -18.08 1.83
CA GLY A 83 2.06 -17.75 2.45
C GLY A 83 2.18 -17.13 3.85
N LYS A 84 2.93 -17.77 4.76
CA LYS A 84 3.11 -17.26 6.14
C LYS A 84 3.91 -15.96 6.17
N ILE A 85 4.81 -15.74 5.20
CA ILE A 85 5.55 -14.48 5.07
C ILE A 85 4.59 -13.35 4.65
N MET A 86 3.70 -13.60 3.70
CA MET A 86 2.71 -12.61 3.27
C MET A 86 1.73 -12.27 4.40
N GLU A 87 1.28 -13.26 5.17
CA GLU A 87 0.42 -13.04 6.34
C GLU A 87 1.12 -12.18 7.41
N ARG A 88 2.37 -12.49 7.75
CA ARG A 88 3.17 -11.66 8.66
C ARG A 88 3.38 -10.24 8.13
N ALA A 89 3.54 -10.09 6.82
CA ALA A 89 3.65 -8.78 6.18
C ALA A 89 2.35 -7.99 6.30
N LYS A 90 1.18 -8.64 6.14
CA LYS A 90 -0.14 -8.03 6.39
C LYS A 90 -0.28 -7.58 7.85
N ILE A 91 0.02 -8.45 8.80
CA ILE A 91 -0.01 -8.11 10.24
C ILE A 91 0.90 -6.89 10.52
N LEU A 92 2.10 -6.85 9.93
CA LEU A 92 3.01 -5.71 10.09
C LEU A 92 2.46 -4.42 9.46
N GLN A 93 1.82 -4.50 8.29
CA GLN A 93 1.14 -3.37 7.65
C GLN A 93 0.02 -2.84 8.55
N ALA A 94 -0.80 -3.73 9.10
CA ALA A 94 -1.86 -3.35 10.03
C ALA A 94 -1.29 -2.66 11.28
N LYS A 95 -0.26 -3.23 11.92
CA LYS A 95 0.41 -2.60 13.07
C LYS A 95 1.01 -1.24 12.74
N THR A 96 1.54 -1.06 11.52
CA THR A 96 2.09 0.23 11.08
C THR A 96 0.99 1.27 10.93
N ALA A 97 -0.15 0.91 10.33
CA ALA A 97 -1.31 1.79 10.22
C ALA A 97 -1.85 2.19 11.60
N MET A 98 -2.04 1.21 12.50
CA MET A 98 -2.46 1.45 13.88
C MET A 98 -1.51 2.42 14.60
N LYS A 99 -0.19 2.21 14.47
CA LYS A 99 0.78 3.13 15.08
C LYS A 99 0.69 4.55 14.49
N GLY A 100 0.42 4.68 13.20
CA GLY A 100 0.20 5.97 12.55
C GLY A 100 -0.99 6.72 13.13
N ILE A 101 -2.11 6.03 13.37
CA ILE A 101 -3.32 6.59 14.00
C ILE A 101 -3.03 6.99 15.45
N GLU A 102 -2.36 6.13 16.22
CA GLU A 102 -2.00 6.41 17.63
C GLU A 102 -1.14 7.68 17.74
N ILE A 103 -0.14 7.82 16.86
CA ILE A 103 0.70 9.02 16.78
C ILE A 103 -0.14 10.25 16.42
N ALA A 104 -1.08 10.11 15.48
CA ALA A 104 -1.93 11.22 15.07
C ALA A 104 -2.87 11.70 16.19
N ILE A 105 -3.48 10.78 16.94
CA ILE A 105 -4.35 11.13 18.08
C ILE A 105 -3.54 11.81 19.18
N ASN A 106 -2.35 11.30 19.49
CA ASN A 106 -1.45 11.92 20.47
C ASN A 106 -0.96 13.31 20.00
N GLY A 107 -0.70 13.47 18.70
CA GLY A 107 -0.38 14.76 18.09
C GLY A 107 -1.53 15.75 18.22
N TYR A 108 -2.76 15.31 17.94
CA TYR A 108 -3.97 16.11 18.12
C TYR A 108 -4.13 16.55 19.58
N ARG A 109 -3.95 15.62 20.53
CA ARG A 109 -4.01 15.92 21.98
C ARG A 109 -2.96 16.94 22.39
N THR A 110 -1.74 16.84 21.85
CA THR A 110 -0.66 17.80 22.15
C THR A 110 -0.99 19.19 21.64
N GLU A 111 -1.62 19.29 20.46
CA GLU A 111 -1.90 20.57 19.83
C GLU A 111 -3.15 21.27 20.41
N TYR A 112 -4.18 20.50 20.76
CA TYR A 112 -5.46 21.03 21.23
C TYR A 112 -5.70 20.84 22.74
N ASN A 113 -4.78 20.20 23.46
CA ASN A 113 -4.90 19.86 24.88
C ASN A 113 -6.18 19.07 25.25
N ARG A 114 -6.76 18.36 24.27
CA ARG A 114 -7.95 17.52 24.43
C ARG A 114 -7.91 16.36 23.45
N MET A 115 -8.59 15.26 23.78
CA MET A 115 -8.80 14.17 22.83
C MET A 115 -9.69 14.64 21.66
N PRO A 116 -9.50 14.09 20.44
CA PRO A 116 -10.40 14.37 19.32
C PRO A 116 -11.83 13.95 19.68
N LEU A 117 -12.83 14.65 19.18
CA LEU A 117 -14.26 14.35 19.44
C LEU A 117 -14.70 14.31 20.93
N ALA A 118 -13.91 14.86 21.86
CA ALA A 118 -14.25 14.87 23.28
C ALA A 118 -15.62 15.51 23.60
N SER A 119 -16.09 16.47 22.78
CA SER A 119 -17.42 17.07 22.94
C SER A 119 -18.58 16.12 22.57
N THR A 120 -18.30 15.08 21.80
CA THR A 120 -19.30 14.13 21.29
C THR A 120 -19.34 12.84 22.11
N ALA A 121 -18.30 12.56 22.90
CA ALA A 121 -18.20 11.37 23.76
C ALA A 121 -19.23 11.33 24.91
N GLY A 122 -19.87 12.46 25.24
CA GLY A 122 -20.86 12.54 26.32
C GLY A 122 -20.24 12.35 27.70
N GLU A 123 -20.93 11.63 28.58
CA GLU A 123 -20.45 11.26 29.94
C GLU A 123 -19.67 9.92 29.94
N SER A 124 -19.40 9.34 28.77
CA SER A 124 -18.70 8.06 28.68
C SER A 124 -17.19 8.25 28.92
N ASP A 125 -16.64 7.50 29.87
CA ASP A 125 -15.20 7.49 30.18
C ASP A 125 -14.34 6.99 29.01
N THR A 126 -14.91 6.14 28.16
CA THR A 126 -14.27 5.56 26.97
C THR A 126 -15.29 5.53 25.83
N ALA A 127 -14.83 5.81 24.60
CA ALA A 127 -15.68 5.63 23.42
C ALA A 127 -14.95 4.89 22.29
N GLU A 128 -15.72 4.06 21.60
CA GLU A 128 -15.29 3.24 20.47
C GLU A 128 -15.63 3.92 19.14
N TYR A 129 -14.71 3.86 18.18
CA TYR A 129 -14.85 4.37 16.82
C TYR A 129 -14.32 3.37 15.81
N LEU A 130 -15.17 2.97 14.85
CA LEU A 130 -14.77 2.18 13.69
C LEU A 130 -14.24 3.10 12.58
N THR A 131 -13.15 2.74 11.91
CA THR A 131 -12.62 3.56 10.80
C THR A 131 -13.39 3.43 9.47
N ASP A 132 -14.64 2.97 9.53
CA ASP A 132 -15.59 2.95 8.42
C ASP A 132 -16.39 4.27 8.35
N SER A 133 -17.54 4.26 7.66
CA SER A 133 -18.46 5.41 7.58
C SER A 133 -18.89 5.99 8.94
N THR A 134 -18.86 5.19 10.01
CA THR A 134 -19.35 5.57 11.34
C THR A 134 -18.32 6.41 12.10
N GLY A 135 -17.03 6.04 12.06
CA GLY A 135 -15.95 6.82 12.68
C GLY A 135 -15.25 7.79 11.73
N MET A 136 -15.86 8.08 10.58
CA MET A 136 -15.45 9.18 9.72
C MET A 136 -15.27 10.52 10.44
N PRO A 137 -16.06 10.91 11.46
CA PRO A 137 -15.79 12.15 12.19
C PRO A 137 -14.40 12.18 12.86
N LEU A 138 -13.94 11.04 13.39
CA LEU A 138 -12.63 10.93 14.03
C LEU A 138 -11.53 11.06 12.97
N LEU A 139 -11.64 10.27 11.90
CA LEU A 139 -10.66 10.26 10.83
C LEU A 139 -10.61 11.61 10.07
N ALA A 140 -11.77 12.23 9.83
CA ALA A 140 -11.89 13.55 9.22
C ALA A 140 -11.24 14.64 10.09
N ALA A 141 -11.40 14.59 11.41
CA ALA A 141 -10.71 15.50 12.32
C ALA A 141 -9.18 15.34 12.22
N LEU A 142 -8.67 14.10 12.17
CA LEU A 142 -7.23 13.82 12.06
C LEU A 142 -6.66 14.18 10.67
N MET A 143 -7.46 14.06 9.61
CA MET A 143 -7.08 14.36 8.22
C MET A 143 -7.29 15.83 7.83
N ALA A 144 -7.63 16.71 8.78
CA ALA A 144 -7.92 18.14 8.54
C ALA A 144 -9.14 18.41 7.62
N GLN A 145 -10.08 17.46 7.55
CA GLN A 145 -11.30 17.58 6.75
C GLN A 145 -12.48 18.14 7.56
N ASP A 146 -12.41 18.07 8.90
CA ASP A 146 -13.40 18.67 9.79
C ASP A 146 -12.86 19.92 10.50
N PRO A 147 -13.19 21.14 10.01
CA PRO A 147 -12.75 22.38 10.64
C PRO A 147 -13.41 22.65 12.00
N THR A 148 -14.49 21.94 12.34
CA THR A 148 -15.17 22.11 13.65
C THR A 148 -14.33 21.52 14.76
N ASN A 149 -13.83 20.30 14.56
CA ASN A 149 -12.99 19.62 15.53
C ASN A 149 -11.50 19.96 15.33
N ASN A 150 -11.06 20.32 14.14
CA ASN A 150 -9.68 20.71 13.83
C ASN A 150 -9.63 22.12 13.20
N PRO A 151 -9.84 23.18 14.00
CA PRO A 151 -9.94 24.55 13.48
C PRO A 151 -8.65 25.08 12.86
N ARG A 152 -7.49 24.54 13.23
CA ARG A 152 -6.19 24.88 12.63
C ARG A 152 -5.90 24.09 11.35
N GLN A 153 -6.78 23.16 10.98
CA GLN A 153 -6.68 22.32 9.78
C GLN A 153 -5.31 21.63 9.65
N ILE A 154 -4.77 21.16 10.79
CA ILE A 154 -3.49 20.47 10.82
C ILE A 154 -3.71 19.01 10.43
N LYS A 155 -3.00 18.53 9.42
CA LYS A 155 -3.06 17.12 9.03
C LYS A 155 -2.20 16.29 9.99
N PHE A 156 -2.86 15.62 10.94
CA PHE A 156 -2.18 14.72 11.89
C PHE A 156 -1.97 13.33 11.31
N TYR A 157 -2.84 12.91 10.39
CA TYR A 157 -2.76 11.61 9.76
C TYR A 157 -2.97 11.69 8.25
N GLU A 158 -2.17 10.93 7.51
CA GLU A 158 -2.28 10.77 6.07
C GLU A 158 -2.19 9.28 5.74
N PRO A 159 -3.33 8.58 5.67
CA PRO A 159 -3.32 7.16 5.36
C PRO A 159 -2.90 6.91 3.89
N PRO A 160 -2.23 5.78 3.61
CA PRO A 160 -2.00 5.36 2.23
C PRO A 160 -3.34 5.10 1.55
N SER A 161 -3.47 5.42 0.26
CA SER A 161 -4.68 5.09 -0.50
C SER A 161 -4.84 3.58 -0.64
N ALA A 162 -6.06 3.08 -0.44
CA ALA A 162 -6.38 1.67 -0.59
C ALA A 162 -6.12 1.18 -2.01
N LYS A 163 -5.56 -0.03 -2.15
CA LYS A 163 -5.42 -0.71 -3.44
C LYS A 163 -6.48 -1.81 -3.50
N GLY A 164 -7.51 -1.60 -4.32
CA GLY A 164 -8.61 -2.56 -4.46
C GLY A 164 -9.51 -2.65 -3.22
N GLY A 165 -9.64 -1.55 -2.47
CA GLY A 165 -10.51 -1.49 -1.28
C GLY A 165 -9.88 -2.00 0.03
N ALA A 166 -8.64 -2.47 -0.01
CA ALA A 166 -7.92 -2.98 1.16
C ALA A 166 -6.64 -2.19 1.46
N ASN A 167 -6.13 -2.35 2.69
CA ASN A 167 -4.85 -1.86 3.18
C ASN A 167 -4.63 -0.37 2.91
N GLY A 168 -5.57 0.46 3.31
CA GLY A 168 -5.50 1.89 3.11
C GLY A 168 -6.85 2.58 3.18
N TYR A 169 -6.82 3.88 2.93
CA TYR A 169 -7.97 4.75 2.92
C TYR A 169 -8.70 4.68 1.58
N VAL A 170 -9.98 4.36 1.65
CA VAL A 170 -10.93 4.44 0.55
C VAL A 170 -11.65 5.79 0.68
N GLN A 171 -11.52 6.62 -0.35
CA GLN A 171 -12.29 7.87 -0.45
C GLN A 171 -13.63 7.56 -1.13
N ASP A 172 -14.73 8.11 -0.60
CA ASP A 172 -16.11 7.86 -1.05
C ASP A 172 -16.24 7.78 -2.59
N GLY A 173 -16.60 6.59 -3.08
CA GLY A 173 -16.98 6.27 -4.47
C GLY A 173 -18.06 5.18 -4.46
N GLU A 174 -18.92 5.13 -5.49
CA GLU A 174 -20.16 4.31 -5.57
C GLU A 174 -20.02 2.90 -4.97
N GLY A 175 -20.57 2.70 -3.76
CA GLY A 175 -20.53 1.43 -3.04
C GLY A 175 -20.70 1.54 -1.52
N GLY A 176 -20.42 2.71 -0.93
CA GLY A 176 -20.70 3.01 0.48
C GLY A 176 -19.46 3.33 1.30
N GLY A 177 -19.50 4.46 2.00
CA GLY A 177 -18.67 4.82 3.15
C GLY A 177 -17.15 4.77 2.95
N GLY A 178 -16.54 5.93 2.68
CA GLY A 178 -15.10 6.11 2.81
C GLY A 178 -14.63 5.72 4.22
N GLY A 179 -13.39 5.25 4.31
CA GLY A 179 -12.85 4.69 5.55
C GLY A 179 -11.43 4.17 5.39
N LEU A 180 -10.76 3.92 6.50
CA LEU A 180 -9.46 3.24 6.54
C LEU A 180 -9.67 1.75 6.77
N PHE A 181 -9.12 0.93 5.88
CA PHE A 181 -9.26 -0.52 5.95
C PHE A 181 -7.90 -1.19 6.10
N ASP A 182 -7.89 -2.30 6.82
CA ASP A 182 -6.75 -3.16 7.02
C ASP A 182 -6.46 -4.05 5.79
N PRO A 183 -5.40 -4.89 5.81
CA PRO A 183 -5.08 -5.80 4.70
C PRO A 183 -6.08 -6.92 4.41
N TRP A 184 -7.15 -7.02 5.21
CA TRP A 184 -8.26 -7.94 5.08
C TRP A 184 -9.58 -7.22 4.75
N SER A 185 -9.50 -5.91 4.43
CA SER A 185 -10.65 -5.05 4.08
C SER A 185 -11.63 -4.82 5.23
N ARG A 186 -11.18 -4.95 6.48
CA ARG A 186 -11.95 -4.60 7.67
C ARG A 186 -11.54 -3.22 8.19
N PRO A 187 -12.46 -2.44 8.77
CA PRO A 187 -12.08 -1.23 9.48
C PRO A 187 -11.29 -1.59 10.74
N TYR A 188 -10.49 -0.65 11.21
CA TYR A 188 -9.89 -0.71 12.54
C TYR A 188 -10.91 -0.24 13.58
N THR A 189 -10.84 -0.83 14.77
CA THR A 189 -11.55 -0.35 15.94
C THR A 189 -10.61 0.46 16.80
N ILE A 190 -11.01 1.68 17.15
CA ILE A 190 -10.24 2.63 17.95
C ILE A 190 -11.02 2.93 19.22
N GLU A 191 -10.41 2.75 20.37
CA GLU A 191 -10.96 3.20 21.64
C GLU A 191 -10.07 4.28 22.25
N ILE A 192 -10.70 5.32 22.79
CA ILE A 192 -10.02 6.49 23.36
C ILE A 192 -10.49 6.68 24.80
N ASP A 193 -9.52 6.85 25.71
CA ASP A 193 -9.76 7.26 27.09
C ASP A 193 -10.07 8.76 27.14
N TYR A 194 -11.33 9.10 27.41
CA TYR A 194 -11.78 10.47 27.63
C TYR A 194 -11.77 10.87 29.11
N SER A 195 -11.76 9.90 30.03
CA SER A 195 -11.66 10.14 31.47
C SER A 195 -10.28 10.69 31.88
N GLY A 196 -9.23 10.36 31.11
CA GLY A 196 -7.85 10.77 31.35
C GLY A 196 -7.17 10.01 32.48
N ASN A 197 -7.75 8.89 32.93
CA ASN A 197 -7.17 8.02 33.96
C ASN A 197 -6.03 7.13 33.41
N GLY A 198 -5.82 7.12 32.09
CA GLY A 198 -4.79 6.33 31.42
C GLY A 198 -5.09 4.83 31.36
N GLN A 199 -6.35 4.45 31.53
CA GLN A 199 -6.82 3.06 31.52
C GLN A 199 -8.02 2.92 30.57
N ILE A 200 -7.94 1.93 29.69
CA ILE A 200 -9.05 1.56 28.81
C ILE A 200 -9.44 0.12 29.13
N PRO A 201 -10.75 -0.18 29.32
CA PRO A 201 -11.23 -1.56 29.45
C PRO A 201 -10.73 -2.41 28.28
N ASN A 202 -10.16 -3.58 28.56
CA ASN A 202 -9.68 -4.46 27.51
C ASN A 202 -10.87 -5.18 26.86
N PRO A 203 -11.17 -4.95 25.56
CA PRO A 203 -12.29 -5.62 24.88
C PRO A 203 -12.10 -7.13 24.72
N PHE A 204 -10.88 -7.64 24.96
CA PHE A 204 -10.54 -9.06 24.90
C PHE A 204 -10.46 -9.72 26.28
N ALA A 205 -10.72 -8.98 27.36
CA ALA A 205 -10.68 -9.55 28.70
C ALA A 205 -11.77 -10.62 28.87
N GLY A 206 -11.35 -11.84 29.21
CA GLY A 206 -12.27 -12.95 29.47
C GLY A 206 -12.81 -13.66 28.22
N THR A 207 -12.32 -13.34 27.03
CA THR A 207 -12.74 -14.00 25.78
C THR A 207 -11.94 -15.28 25.51
N GLU A 208 -12.51 -16.19 24.71
CA GLU A 208 -11.86 -17.47 24.38
C GLU A 208 -10.56 -17.22 23.59
N GLY A 209 -9.44 -17.75 24.08
CA GLY A 209 -8.12 -17.54 23.46
C GLY A 209 -7.30 -16.39 24.05
N HIS A 210 -7.89 -15.56 24.92
CA HIS A 210 -7.25 -14.42 25.61
C HIS A 210 -7.24 -14.60 27.15
N THR A 211 -7.15 -15.85 27.61
CA THR A 211 -7.18 -16.17 29.04
C THR A 211 -5.93 -15.62 29.75
N GLY A 212 -6.15 -14.76 30.75
CA GLY A 212 -5.08 -14.14 31.55
C GLY A 212 -4.64 -12.75 31.10
N GLU A 213 -5.30 -12.16 30.09
CA GLU A 213 -5.12 -10.74 29.79
C GLU A 213 -5.70 -9.86 30.91
N PRO A 214 -5.09 -8.68 31.19
CA PRO A 214 -5.61 -7.76 32.20
C PRO A 214 -6.98 -7.21 31.79
N GLU A 215 -7.84 -6.92 32.78
CA GLU A 215 -9.15 -6.31 32.56
C GLU A 215 -9.05 -4.89 31.98
N ASN A 216 -7.96 -4.18 32.26
CA ASN A 216 -7.69 -2.84 31.75
C ASN A 216 -6.30 -2.75 31.13
N VAL A 217 -6.21 -2.05 30.01
CA VAL A 217 -4.97 -1.72 29.31
C VAL A 217 -4.51 -0.34 29.76
N SER A 218 -3.25 -0.22 30.19
CA SER A 218 -2.65 1.08 30.54
C SER A 218 -2.25 1.87 29.29
N ALA A 219 -3.23 2.49 28.63
CA ALA A 219 -3.03 3.31 27.43
C ALA A 219 -4.10 4.40 27.36
N SER A 220 -3.81 5.51 26.68
CA SER A 220 -4.82 6.55 26.39
C SER A 220 -5.59 6.30 25.09
N VAL A 221 -5.07 5.43 24.23
CA VAL A 221 -5.69 5.01 22.98
C VAL A 221 -5.32 3.54 22.75
N ILE A 222 -6.29 2.71 22.43
CA ILE A 222 -6.05 1.36 21.93
C ILE A 222 -6.70 1.21 20.55
N ILE A 223 -6.05 0.42 19.71
CA ILE A 223 -6.48 0.15 18.33
C ILE A 223 -6.30 -1.33 18.06
N TYR A 224 -7.27 -1.95 17.40
CA TYR A 224 -7.21 -3.35 17.01
C TYR A 224 -7.94 -3.62 15.67
N SER A 225 -7.69 -4.79 15.11
CA SER A 225 -8.36 -5.32 13.89
C SER A 225 -8.58 -6.82 14.04
N ASP A 226 -9.69 -7.30 13.49
CA ASP A 226 -10.16 -8.70 13.56
C ASP A 226 -9.27 -9.69 12.76
N GLY A 227 -8.19 -9.20 12.16
CA GLY A 227 -7.19 -10.06 11.54
C GLY A 227 -7.67 -10.89 10.33
N PRO A 228 -6.97 -12.00 10.04
CA PRO A 228 -7.25 -12.86 8.89
C PRO A 228 -8.57 -13.63 8.91
N ASP A 229 -9.06 -14.05 10.08
CA ASP A 229 -10.28 -14.86 10.18
C ASP A 229 -11.57 -14.01 10.17
N GLU A 230 -11.42 -12.69 10.29
CA GLU A 230 -12.49 -11.70 10.30
C GLU A 230 -13.50 -11.90 11.42
N THR A 231 -13.15 -12.66 12.45
CA THR A 231 -13.99 -12.89 13.62
C THR A 231 -13.40 -12.17 14.82
N PRO A 232 -14.17 -11.31 15.49
CA PRO A 232 -13.65 -10.53 16.59
C PRO A 232 -13.34 -11.42 17.79
N GLN A 233 -12.34 -10.99 18.57
CA GLN A 233 -11.94 -11.58 19.84
C GLN A 233 -11.34 -12.98 19.72
N THR A 234 -10.63 -13.22 18.62
CA THR A 234 -9.88 -14.45 18.35
C THR A 234 -8.38 -14.23 18.44
N LYS A 235 -7.65 -15.36 18.50
CA LYS A 235 -6.20 -15.36 18.74
C LYS A 235 -5.38 -14.67 17.65
N ASP A 236 -5.91 -14.56 16.43
CA ASP A 236 -5.24 -13.94 15.28
C ASP A 236 -5.50 -12.43 15.16
N ASP A 237 -6.31 -11.86 16.05
CA ASP A 237 -6.54 -10.43 16.14
C ASP A 237 -5.25 -9.65 16.34
N VAL A 238 -5.18 -8.52 15.64
CA VAL A 238 -4.01 -7.66 15.68
C VAL A 238 -4.28 -6.50 16.61
N LYS A 239 -3.60 -6.50 17.76
CA LYS A 239 -3.70 -5.46 18.79
C LYS A 239 -2.50 -4.52 18.74
N SER A 240 -2.71 -3.27 19.17
CA SER A 240 -1.66 -2.25 19.32
C SER A 240 -0.90 -2.32 20.65
N TRP A 241 -1.46 -2.98 21.66
CA TRP A 241 -0.84 -3.24 22.96
C TRP A 241 -0.38 -4.69 23.09
N ASN A 242 0.37 -4.98 24.15
CA ASN A 242 0.90 -6.30 24.51
C ASN A 242 0.37 -6.77 25.86
#